data_AF-A0A066WYZ5-F1
#
_entry.id   AF-A0A066WYZ5-F1
#
_cell.length_a   1.000
_cell.length_b   1.000
_cell.length_c   1.000
_cell.angle_alpha   90.00
_cell.angle_beta   90.00
_cell.angle_gamma   90.00
#
_symmetry.space_group_name_H-M   'P 1'
#
loop_
_entity.id
_entity.type
_entity.pdbx_description
1 polymer ?
#
loop_
_entity_poly.entity_id
_entity_poly.type
_entity_poly.pdbx_seq_one_letter_code
_entity_poly.pdbx_strand_id
1 'polypeptide(L)'
;MRTLIFFIVVLALQSCATKKYTDQKLLPKGIQSATEEKYSIINNEKKLLYKKQMIFTKNGRIKSSKTVDAKGNVAQETKKKLWYIEETYPNKETQYCKTRWKPNQRERISCYTKKQHKENESIYRYNKDGTINKIVDNFTTFNTQYFYYTNNTLSKIVTKDKNDKTIDEVKIECKAKDEKGTCLTEVRTSEKTKKKEEIRFIPKYN
;
A
#
# COMPACT_ATOMS: atom_id res chain seq x y z
N MET A 1 -12.61 -32.45 20.39
CA MET A 1 -11.63 -31.47 20.93
C MET A 1 -10.54 -31.10 19.92
N ARG A 2 -9.83 -32.07 19.31
CA ARG A 2 -8.80 -31.81 18.27
C ARG A 2 -9.30 -30.99 17.07
N THR A 3 -10.51 -31.26 16.57
CA THR A 3 -11.15 -30.52 15.48
C THR A 3 -11.47 -29.07 15.85
N LEU A 4 -11.93 -28.84 17.09
CA LEU A 4 -12.24 -27.50 17.59
C LEU A 4 -10.96 -26.65 17.74
N ILE A 5 -9.88 -27.26 18.23
CA ILE A 5 -8.54 -26.64 18.28
C ILE A 5 -8.05 -26.31 16.87
N PHE A 6 -8.23 -27.20 15.90
CA PHE A 6 -7.87 -26.93 14.51
C PHE A 6 -8.64 -25.73 13.93
N PHE A 7 -9.96 -25.63 14.17
CA PHE A 7 -10.75 -24.46 13.78
C PHE A 7 -10.26 -23.16 14.46
N ILE A 8 -9.97 -23.20 15.76
CA ILE A 8 -9.42 -22.05 16.50
C ILE A 8 -8.06 -21.63 15.92
N VAL A 9 -7.17 -22.57 15.60
CA VAL A 9 -5.87 -22.30 15.00
C VAL A 9 -6.02 -21.70 13.60
N VAL A 10 -6.91 -22.23 12.76
CA VAL A 10 -7.17 -21.70 11.41
C VAL A 10 -7.74 -20.27 11.49
N LEU A 11 -8.68 -20.01 12.39
CA LEU A 11 -9.25 -18.68 12.62
C LEU A 11 -8.19 -17.70 13.16
N ALA A 12 -7.30 -18.15 14.06
CA ALA A 12 -6.21 -17.34 14.58
C ALA A 12 -5.19 -16.96 13.48
N LEU A 13 -4.86 -17.88 12.57
CA LEU A 13 -3.95 -17.63 11.45
C LEU A 13 -4.52 -16.62 10.43
N GLN A 14 -5.85 -16.60 10.23
CA GLN A 14 -6.53 -15.61 9.37
C GLN A 14 -6.42 -14.19 9.95
N SER A 15 -6.43 -14.04 11.28
CA SER A 15 -6.43 -12.74 11.97
C SER A 15 -5.13 -11.92 11.87
N CYS A 16 -4.08 -12.48 11.27
CA CYS A 16 -2.74 -11.87 11.19
C CYS A 16 -2.23 -11.62 9.75
N ALA A 17 -2.99 -12.04 8.73
CA ALA A 17 -2.58 -11.91 7.34
C ALA A 17 -3.13 -10.62 6.72
N THR A 18 -2.26 -9.70 6.29
CA THR A 18 -2.68 -8.45 5.61
C THR A 18 -3.64 -8.69 4.45
N LYS A 19 -4.48 -7.71 4.10
CA LYS A 19 -5.31 -7.74 2.91
C LYS A 19 -4.41 -7.96 1.70
N LYS A 20 -4.90 -8.75 0.72
CA LYS A 20 -4.12 -9.04 -0.48
C LYS A 20 -3.87 -7.75 -1.24
N TYR A 21 -2.62 -7.54 -1.64
CA TYR A 21 -2.24 -6.35 -2.40
C TYR A 21 -2.91 -6.35 -3.78
N THR A 22 -3.14 -7.54 -4.34
CA THR A 22 -3.93 -7.72 -5.56
C THR A 22 -5.33 -7.14 -5.44
N ASP A 23 -6.08 -7.49 -4.39
CA ASP A 23 -7.42 -6.92 -4.14
C ASP A 23 -7.36 -5.39 -3.96
N GLN A 24 -6.38 -4.88 -3.21
CA GLN A 24 -6.22 -3.44 -2.97
C GLN A 24 -6.03 -2.63 -4.26
N LYS A 25 -5.34 -3.22 -5.25
CA LYS A 25 -4.99 -2.60 -6.54
C LYS A 25 -5.84 -3.10 -7.70
N LEU A 26 -6.87 -3.91 -7.43
CA LEU A 26 -7.71 -4.55 -8.46
C LEU A 26 -6.87 -5.32 -9.50
N LEU A 27 -5.77 -5.94 -9.07
CA LEU A 27 -4.88 -6.72 -9.93
C LEU A 27 -5.44 -8.13 -10.13
N PRO A 28 -5.27 -8.71 -11.33
CA PRO A 28 -5.54 -10.10 -11.58
C PRO A 28 -4.80 -11.04 -10.62
N LYS A 29 -5.39 -12.22 -10.39
CA LYS A 29 -4.73 -13.31 -9.67
C LYS A 29 -3.51 -13.81 -10.46
N GLY A 30 -2.58 -14.45 -9.75
CA GLY A 30 -1.40 -15.08 -10.38
C GLY A 30 -0.18 -14.17 -10.51
N ILE A 31 -0.19 -12.97 -9.93
CA ILE A 31 0.99 -12.10 -9.90
C ILE A 31 2.13 -12.75 -9.11
N GLN A 32 3.32 -12.80 -9.71
CA GLN A 32 4.52 -13.38 -9.09
C GLN A 32 5.47 -12.28 -8.62
N SER A 33 5.66 -11.26 -9.44
CA SER A 33 6.49 -10.10 -9.12
C SER A 33 5.91 -8.84 -9.76
N ALA A 34 6.31 -7.67 -9.27
CA ALA A 34 6.00 -6.41 -9.91
C ALA A 34 7.11 -5.40 -9.65
N THR A 35 7.24 -4.44 -10.57
CA THR A 35 8.05 -3.25 -10.39
C THR A 35 7.14 -2.03 -10.42
N GLU A 36 7.19 -1.20 -9.38
CA GLU A 36 6.53 0.10 -9.34
C GLU A 36 7.60 1.18 -9.51
N GLU A 37 7.44 2.05 -10.50
CA GLU A 37 8.31 3.20 -10.74
C GLU A 37 7.47 4.47 -10.53
N LYS A 38 8.01 5.40 -9.74
CA LYS A 38 7.36 6.69 -9.51
C LYS A 38 8.21 7.81 -10.12
N TYR A 39 7.57 8.67 -10.89
CA TYR A 39 8.19 9.81 -11.54
C TYR A 39 7.54 11.11 -11.09
N SER A 40 8.33 12.16 -10.96
CA SER A 40 7.85 13.55 -10.93
C SER A 40 7.83 14.08 -12.36
N ILE A 41 6.75 14.75 -12.74
CA ILE A 41 6.64 15.42 -14.05
C ILE A 41 6.87 16.91 -13.83
N ILE A 42 7.98 17.43 -14.34
CA ILE A 42 8.33 18.86 -14.27
C ILE A 42 8.63 19.30 -15.71
N ASN A 43 7.94 20.33 -16.20
CA ASN A 43 8.11 20.84 -17.56
C ASN A 43 8.01 19.76 -18.66
N ASN A 44 7.07 18.82 -18.51
CA ASN A 44 6.88 17.64 -19.38
C ASN A 44 8.04 16.63 -19.40
N GLU A 45 9.09 16.84 -18.60
CA GLU A 45 10.15 15.85 -18.40
C GLU A 45 9.84 14.95 -17.21
N LYS A 46 10.17 13.66 -17.36
CA LYS A 46 9.97 12.65 -16.32
C LYS A 46 11.27 12.47 -15.53
N LYS A 47 11.23 12.78 -14.24
CA LYS A 47 12.32 12.51 -13.30
C LYS A 47 11.94 11.35 -12.39
N LEU A 48 12.68 10.25 -12.47
CA LEU A 48 12.49 9.11 -11.57
C LEU A 48 12.71 9.55 -10.12
N LEU A 49 11.77 9.20 -9.23
CA LEU A 49 11.87 9.42 -7.79
C LEU A 49 12.34 8.16 -7.09
N TYR A 50 11.65 7.04 -7.36
CA TYR A 50 12.03 5.75 -6.82
C TYR A 50 11.59 4.61 -7.73
N LYS A 51 12.23 3.45 -7.52
CA LYS A 51 11.84 2.17 -8.10
C LYS A 51 11.67 1.15 -6.98
N LYS A 52 10.51 0.50 -6.94
CA LYS A 52 10.14 -0.50 -5.94
C LYS A 52 9.88 -1.84 -6.61
N GLN A 53 10.74 -2.82 -6.30
CA GLN A 53 10.57 -4.20 -6.73
C GLN A 53 9.82 -4.98 -5.66
N MET A 54 8.82 -5.76 -6.06
CA MET A 54 7.95 -6.54 -5.17
C MET A 54 7.92 -7.98 -5.61
N ILE A 55 8.03 -8.89 -4.64
CA ILE A 55 7.85 -10.33 -4.83
C ILE A 55 6.58 -10.74 -4.10
N PHE A 56 5.70 -11.47 -4.78
CA PHE A 56 4.41 -11.87 -4.26
C PHE A 56 4.41 -13.33 -3.81
N THR A 57 3.54 -13.60 -2.83
CA THR A 57 3.09 -14.96 -2.52
C THR A 57 2.07 -15.41 -3.56
N LYS A 58 1.85 -16.74 -3.69
CA LYS A 58 0.81 -17.31 -4.57
C LYS A 58 -0.59 -16.70 -4.35
N ASN A 59 -0.85 -16.20 -3.13
CA ASN A 59 -2.12 -15.59 -2.74
C ASN A 59 -2.19 -14.07 -2.99
N GLY A 60 -1.25 -13.47 -3.72
CA GLY A 60 -1.29 -12.06 -4.11
C GLY A 60 -0.95 -11.06 -2.99
N ARG A 61 -0.26 -11.51 -1.93
CA ARG A 61 0.33 -10.66 -0.88
C ARG A 61 1.81 -10.43 -1.13
N ILE A 62 2.33 -9.27 -0.77
CA ILE A 62 3.77 -8.97 -0.85
C ILE A 62 4.53 -9.83 0.17
N LYS A 63 5.48 -10.62 -0.31
CA LYS A 63 6.42 -11.42 0.50
C LYS A 63 7.64 -10.58 0.88
N SER A 64 8.17 -9.83 -0.07
CA SER A 64 9.27 -8.90 0.14
C SER A 64 9.23 -7.78 -0.88
N SER A 65 9.85 -6.66 -0.54
CA SER A 65 10.03 -5.56 -1.48
C SER A 65 11.33 -4.82 -1.21
N LYS A 66 11.86 -4.20 -2.25
CA LYS A 66 13.06 -3.38 -2.21
C LYS A 66 12.80 -2.10 -2.98
N THR A 67 12.94 -0.97 -2.32
CA THR A 67 12.80 0.36 -2.89
C THR A 67 14.20 0.96 -3.01
N VAL A 68 14.53 1.42 -4.21
CA VAL A 68 15.76 2.18 -4.50
C VAL A 68 15.39 3.59 -4.95
N ASP A 69 16.26 4.54 -4.62
CA ASP A 69 16.15 5.93 -5.08
C ASP A 69 16.55 6.05 -6.57
N ALA A 70 16.45 7.26 -7.11
CA ALA A 70 16.85 7.56 -8.49
C ALA A 70 18.33 7.30 -8.80
N LYS A 71 19.20 7.25 -7.79
CA LYS A 71 20.64 6.99 -7.91
C LYS A 71 20.98 5.51 -7.75
N GLY A 72 20.00 4.66 -7.45
CA GLY A 72 20.17 3.23 -7.20
C GLY A 72 20.51 2.87 -5.74
N ASN A 73 20.54 3.83 -4.82
CA ASN A 73 20.76 3.55 -3.41
C ASN A 73 19.49 2.92 -2.82
N VAL A 74 19.67 1.94 -1.93
CA VAL A 74 18.55 1.32 -1.21
C VAL A 74 17.92 2.36 -0.29
N ALA A 75 16.63 2.65 -0.48
CA ALA A 75 15.88 3.54 0.39
C ALA A 75 15.14 2.76 1.49
N GLN A 76 14.64 1.58 1.16
CA GLN A 76 13.90 0.71 2.08
C GLN A 76 13.89 -0.73 1.57
N GLU A 77 14.00 -1.70 2.46
CA GLU A 77 13.64 -3.08 2.17
C GLU A 77 12.58 -3.56 3.16
N THR A 78 11.69 -4.42 2.69
CA THR A 78 10.63 -5.00 3.52
C THR A 78 10.63 -6.50 3.37
N LYS A 79 10.49 -7.24 4.47
CA LYS A 79 10.37 -8.70 4.46
C LYS A 79 9.19 -9.14 5.32
N LYS A 80 8.25 -9.86 4.73
CA LYS A 80 7.14 -10.48 5.47
C LYS A 80 7.69 -11.67 6.27
N LYS A 81 7.52 -11.59 7.59
CA LYS A 81 7.68 -12.70 8.53
C LYS A 81 6.30 -13.22 8.91
N LEU A 82 6.25 -14.30 9.68
CA LEU A 82 5.00 -14.98 10.05
C LEU A 82 3.99 -14.00 10.70
N TRP A 83 4.44 -13.19 11.66
CA TRP A 83 3.58 -12.33 12.48
C TRP A 83 3.74 -10.82 12.25
N TYR A 84 4.71 -10.40 11.45
CA TYR A 84 5.02 -8.98 11.22
C TYR A 84 5.74 -8.77 9.89
N ILE A 85 5.88 -7.52 9.50
CA ILE A 85 6.73 -7.08 8.39
C ILE A 85 7.93 -6.38 9.02
N GLU A 86 9.12 -6.77 8.59
CA GLU A 86 10.36 -6.13 8.97
C GLU A 86 10.72 -5.10 7.89
N GLU A 87 10.94 -3.85 8.28
CA GLU A 87 11.33 -2.75 7.41
C GLU A 87 12.72 -2.27 7.79
N THR A 88 13.65 -2.38 6.86
CA THR A 88 15.04 -1.94 7.03
C THR A 88 15.30 -0.69 6.19
N TYR A 89 16.10 0.20 6.76
CA TYR A 89 16.48 1.48 6.19
C TYR A 89 18.00 1.67 6.37
N PRO A 90 18.71 2.36 5.47
CA PRO A 90 20.15 2.54 5.61
C PRO A 90 20.56 3.34 6.85
N ASN A 91 19.78 4.37 7.18
CA ASN A 91 20.15 5.38 8.18
C ASN A 91 19.18 5.43 9.37
N LYS A 92 18.39 4.37 9.59
CA LYS A 92 17.41 4.30 10.68
C LYS A 92 17.34 2.89 11.25
N GLU A 93 16.95 2.80 12.52
CA GLU A 93 16.70 1.50 13.13
C GLU A 93 15.60 0.72 12.39
N THR A 94 15.77 -0.60 12.32
CA THR A 94 14.77 -1.51 11.74
C THR A 94 13.44 -1.37 12.45
N GLN A 95 12.37 -1.23 11.67
CA GLN A 95 11.00 -1.15 12.16
C GLN A 95 10.28 -2.48 11.99
N TYR A 96 9.45 -2.82 12.96
CA TYR A 96 8.65 -4.05 12.98
C TYR A 96 7.18 -3.71 12.94
N CYS A 97 6.55 -3.90 11.78
CA CYS A 97 5.15 -3.56 11.54
C CYS A 97 4.24 -4.77 11.77
N LYS A 98 3.33 -4.65 12.75
CA LYS A 98 2.35 -5.67 13.08
C LYS A 98 0.98 -5.28 12.55
N THR A 99 0.36 -6.20 11.82
CA THR A 99 -1.03 -6.06 11.35
C THR A 99 -1.97 -6.75 12.33
N ARG A 100 -3.03 -6.07 12.73
CA ARG A 100 -4.12 -6.65 13.51
C ARG A 100 -5.43 -6.44 12.78
N TRP A 101 -6.14 -7.53 12.50
CA TRP A 101 -7.50 -7.45 11.97
C TRP A 101 -8.47 -6.96 13.03
N LYS A 102 -9.41 -6.13 12.58
CA LYS A 102 -10.52 -5.62 13.38
C LYS A 102 -11.83 -5.86 12.61
N PRO A 103 -12.98 -5.91 13.32
CA PRO A 103 -14.29 -5.99 12.68
C PRO A 103 -14.48 -4.88 11.64
N ASN A 104 -15.41 -5.10 10.71
CA ASN A 104 -15.80 -4.17 9.64
C ASN A 104 -14.67 -3.87 8.64
N GLN A 105 -14.00 -4.92 8.16
CA GLN A 105 -12.98 -4.85 7.11
C GLN A 105 -11.88 -3.82 7.41
N ARG A 106 -11.41 -3.83 8.66
CA ARG A 106 -10.45 -2.86 9.16
C ARG A 106 -9.15 -3.55 9.52
N GLU A 107 -8.05 -2.99 9.04
CA GLU A 107 -6.71 -3.39 9.44
C GLU A 107 -6.03 -2.25 10.17
N ARG A 108 -5.44 -2.57 11.31
CA ARG A 108 -4.54 -1.65 12.01
C ARG A 108 -3.11 -2.14 11.83
N ILE A 109 -2.26 -1.30 11.28
CA ILE A 109 -0.85 -1.54 11.10
C ILE A 109 -0.10 -0.61 12.04
N SER A 110 0.61 -1.17 13.00
CA SER A 110 1.43 -0.41 13.96
C SER A 110 2.88 -0.83 13.80
N CYS A 111 3.78 0.12 13.59
CA CYS A 111 5.22 -0.15 13.48
C CYS A 111 5.96 0.27 14.74
N TYR A 112 6.95 -0.54 15.10
CA TYR A 112 7.70 -0.38 16.35
C TYR A 112 9.21 -0.44 16.09
N THR A 113 9.97 0.44 16.75
CA THR A 113 11.41 0.27 16.94
C THR A 113 11.66 -0.64 18.13
N LYS A 114 12.68 -1.50 18.03
CA LYS A 114 13.06 -2.47 19.08
C LYS A 114 11.89 -3.32 19.61
N LYS A 115 10.83 -3.50 18.82
CA LYS A 115 9.57 -4.20 19.16
C LYS A 115 8.80 -3.63 20.37
N GLN A 116 9.17 -2.47 20.89
CA GLN A 116 8.57 -1.89 22.10
C GLN A 116 8.04 -0.47 21.86
N HIS A 117 8.83 0.39 21.24
CA HIS A 117 8.47 1.79 21.03
C HIS A 117 7.69 1.95 19.73
N LYS A 118 6.42 2.40 19.81
CA LYS A 118 5.57 2.56 18.63
C LYS A 118 5.93 3.86 17.91
N GLU A 119 6.34 3.74 16.64
CA GLU A 119 6.76 4.88 15.80
C GLU A 119 5.64 5.44 14.92
N ASN A 120 4.72 4.58 14.50
CA ASN A 120 3.60 5.00 13.67
C ASN A 120 2.42 4.02 13.79
N GLU A 121 1.25 4.50 13.38
CA GLU A 121 0.07 3.67 13.24
C GLU A 121 -0.82 4.17 12.11
N SER A 122 -1.23 3.24 11.26
CA SER A 122 -2.19 3.49 10.19
C SER A 122 -3.36 2.51 10.30
N ILE A 123 -4.56 3.01 10.05
CA ILE A 123 -5.80 2.25 10.08
C ILE A 123 -6.39 2.26 8.68
N TYR A 124 -6.32 1.11 8.03
CA TYR A 124 -6.91 0.87 6.72
C TYR A 124 -8.35 0.39 6.90
N ARG A 125 -9.25 0.96 6.12
CA ARG A 125 -10.62 0.46 5.96
C ARG A 125 -10.81 0.11 4.51
N TYR A 126 -11.38 -1.06 4.26
CA TYR A 126 -11.59 -1.57 2.91
C TYR A 126 -13.07 -1.52 2.52
N ASN A 127 -13.31 -1.40 1.22
CA ASN A 127 -14.60 -1.67 0.60
C ASN A 127 -14.84 -3.19 0.53
N LYS A 128 -16.09 -3.59 0.24
CA LYS A 128 -16.48 -5.01 0.18
C LYS A 128 -15.67 -5.82 -0.84
N ASP A 129 -15.30 -5.20 -1.96
CA ASP A 129 -14.46 -5.76 -3.02
C ASP A 129 -12.98 -5.92 -2.61
N GLY A 130 -12.56 -5.29 -1.51
CA GLY A 130 -11.21 -5.31 -0.99
C GLY A 130 -10.33 -4.12 -1.37
N THR A 131 -10.85 -3.17 -2.15
CA THR A 131 -10.19 -1.90 -2.41
C THR A 131 -10.11 -1.04 -1.15
N ILE A 132 -9.20 -0.08 -1.13
CA ILE A 132 -9.02 0.79 0.03
C ILE A 132 -10.15 1.82 0.03
N ASN A 133 -10.93 1.93 1.10
CA ASN A 133 -11.92 2.98 1.26
C ASN A 133 -11.26 4.25 1.84
N LYS A 134 -10.56 4.09 2.97
CA LYS A 134 -9.82 5.16 3.61
C LYS A 134 -8.67 4.66 4.46
N ILE A 135 -7.68 5.51 4.65
CA ILE A 135 -6.53 5.30 5.54
C ILE A 135 -6.52 6.45 6.55
N VAL A 136 -6.48 6.11 7.83
CA VAL A 136 -6.35 7.07 8.92
C VAL A 136 -4.95 6.93 9.52
N ASP A 137 -4.14 7.98 9.47
CA ASP A 137 -2.89 8.08 10.24
C ASP A 137 -3.22 8.76 11.58
N ASN A 138 -3.01 8.07 12.69
CA ASN A 138 -3.29 8.58 14.04
C ASN A 138 -2.04 9.03 14.80
N PHE A 139 -0.87 9.07 14.15
CA PHE A 139 0.39 9.28 14.86
C PHE A 139 1.03 10.63 14.56
N THR A 140 1.21 10.97 13.29
CA THR A 140 1.99 12.16 12.93
C THR A 140 1.09 13.38 12.70
N THR A 141 0.19 13.27 11.73
CA THR A 141 -0.56 14.41 11.18
C THR A 141 -2.06 14.31 11.42
N PHE A 142 -2.54 13.20 11.99
CA PHE A 142 -3.97 12.92 12.18
C PHE A 142 -4.79 13.05 10.90
N ASN A 143 -4.16 12.75 9.76
CA ASN A 143 -4.76 12.89 8.46
C ASN A 143 -5.56 11.64 8.07
N THR A 144 -6.68 11.85 7.40
CA THR A 144 -7.44 10.79 6.76
C THR A 144 -7.41 10.95 5.25
N GLN A 145 -6.97 9.90 4.55
CA GLN A 145 -7.02 9.80 3.10
C GLN A 145 -8.24 8.99 2.69
N TYR A 146 -9.12 9.58 1.90
CA TYR A 146 -10.30 8.94 1.33
C TYR A 146 -10.03 8.59 -0.13
N PHE A 147 -10.34 7.36 -0.51
CA PHE A 147 -10.09 6.81 -1.85
C PHE A 147 -11.42 6.64 -2.58
N TYR A 148 -11.56 7.29 -3.72
CA TYR A 148 -12.78 7.27 -4.52
C TYR A 148 -12.54 6.56 -5.84
N TYR A 149 -13.52 5.76 -6.25
CA TYR A 149 -13.45 4.93 -7.43
C TYR A 149 -14.58 5.27 -8.39
N THR A 150 -14.27 5.32 -9.68
CA THR A 150 -15.22 5.50 -10.77
C THR A 150 -15.00 4.36 -11.76
N ASN A 151 -16.05 3.62 -12.12
CA ASN A 151 -15.96 2.46 -13.02
C ASN A 151 -14.86 1.46 -12.62
N ASN A 152 -14.79 1.12 -11.33
CA ASN A 152 -13.76 0.23 -10.76
C ASN A 152 -12.32 0.70 -11.02
N THR A 153 -12.10 2.01 -11.17
CA THR A 153 -10.76 2.60 -11.25
C THR A 153 -10.64 3.72 -10.24
N LEU A 154 -9.49 3.80 -9.56
CA LEU A 154 -9.23 4.85 -8.59
C LEU A 154 -9.20 6.20 -9.31
N SER A 155 -10.12 7.11 -8.96
CA SER A 155 -10.30 8.39 -9.65
C SER A 155 -9.78 9.57 -8.86
N LYS A 156 -9.87 9.53 -7.52
CA LYS A 156 -9.28 10.57 -6.67
C LYS A 156 -8.96 10.11 -5.26
N ILE A 157 -8.00 10.79 -4.65
CA ILE A 157 -7.67 10.67 -3.23
C ILE A 157 -7.85 12.05 -2.58
N VAL A 158 -8.68 12.13 -1.54
CA VAL A 158 -8.90 13.36 -0.77
C VAL A 158 -8.24 13.20 0.59
N THR A 159 -7.31 14.10 0.93
CA THR A 159 -6.67 14.12 2.25
C THR A 159 -7.32 15.19 3.11
N LYS A 160 -7.82 14.81 4.27
CA LYS A 160 -8.41 15.70 5.26
C LYS A 160 -7.62 15.70 6.56
N ASP A 161 -7.64 16.81 7.27
CA ASP A 161 -7.07 16.94 8.61
C ASP A 161 -8.01 16.35 9.69
N LYS A 162 -7.59 16.47 10.95
CA LYS A 162 -8.36 16.04 12.13
C LYS A 162 -9.71 16.77 12.31
N ASN A 163 -9.87 17.95 11.73
CA ASN A 163 -11.07 18.78 11.80
C ASN A 163 -11.97 18.60 10.55
N ASP A 164 -11.72 17.56 9.75
CA ASP A 164 -12.40 17.26 8.49
C ASP A 164 -12.21 18.34 7.40
N LYS A 165 -11.21 19.22 7.54
CA LYS A 165 -10.85 20.20 6.51
C LYS A 165 -9.97 19.55 5.45
N THR A 166 -10.33 19.76 4.18
CA THR A 166 -9.55 19.27 3.04
C THR A 166 -8.17 19.94 2.99
N ILE A 167 -7.11 19.13 3.07
CA ILE A 167 -5.72 19.55 2.93
C ILE A 167 -5.30 19.56 1.46
N ASP A 168 -5.65 18.51 0.72
CA ASP A 168 -5.37 18.35 -0.70
C ASP A 168 -6.34 17.35 -1.34
N GLU A 169 -6.61 17.54 -2.63
CA GLU A 169 -7.29 16.57 -3.47
C GLU A 169 -6.33 16.17 -4.60
N VAL A 170 -6.11 14.87 -4.77
CA VAL A 170 -5.26 14.31 -5.83
C VAL A 170 -6.16 13.63 -6.84
N LYS A 171 -6.25 14.21 -8.03
CA LYS A 171 -6.92 13.61 -9.18
C LYS A 171 -6.04 12.54 -9.79
N ILE A 172 -6.63 11.40 -10.11
CA ILE A 172 -5.92 10.23 -10.63
C ILE A 172 -6.51 9.89 -11.98
N GLU A 173 -5.65 9.87 -12.99
CA GLU A 173 -5.99 9.50 -14.36
C GLU A 173 -5.26 8.22 -14.73
N CYS A 174 -6.00 7.22 -15.21
CA CYS A 174 -5.39 6.01 -15.75
C CYS A 174 -4.98 6.21 -17.22
N LYS A 175 -3.68 6.14 -17.52
CA LYS A 175 -3.14 6.29 -18.87
C LYS A 175 -3.00 4.98 -19.63
N ALA A 176 -2.71 3.89 -18.93
CA ALA A 176 -2.55 2.58 -19.54
C ALA A 176 -3.15 1.50 -18.64
N LYS A 177 -3.86 0.55 -19.26
CA LYS A 177 -4.45 -0.61 -18.60
C LYS A 177 -3.80 -1.89 -19.14
N ASP A 178 -3.85 -2.95 -18.34
CA ASP A 178 -3.57 -4.30 -18.83
C ASP A 178 -4.76 -4.84 -19.64
N GLU A 179 -4.58 -6.02 -20.24
CA GLU A 179 -5.61 -6.73 -21.02
C GLU A 179 -6.87 -7.05 -20.20
N LYS A 180 -6.76 -7.06 -18.87
CA LYS A 180 -7.85 -7.35 -17.92
C LYS A 180 -8.50 -6.07 -17.37
N GLY A 181 -8.08 -4.90 -17.84
CA GLY A 181 -8.65 -3.60 -17.50
C GLY A 181 -8.07 -2.96 -16.24
N THR A 182 -7.06 -3.54 -15.61
CA THR A 182 -6.39 -2.98 -14.44
C THR A 182 -5.45 -1.86 -14.82
N CYS A 183 -5.48 -0.75 -14.09
CA CYS A 183 -4.61 0.38 -14.38
C CYS A 183 -3.14 0.07 -14.05
N LEU A 184 -2.28 0.12 -15.06
CA LEU A 184 -0.84 -0.06 -14.94
C LEU A 184 -0.10 1.27 -14.83
N THR A 185 -0.55 2.29 -15.54
CA THR A 185 0.06 3.62 -15.48
C THR A 185 -0.97 4.64 -15.04
N GLU A 186 -0.72 5.31 -13.93
CA GLU A 186 -1.58 6.37 -13.40
C GLU A 186 -0.82 7.68 -13.29
N VAL A 187 -1.48 8.78 -13.65
CA VAL A 187 -0.99 10.14 -13.45
C VAL A 187 -1.78 10.77 -12.33
N ARG A 188 -1.08 11.22 -11.30
CA ARG A 188 -1.64 11.86 -10.11
C ARG A 188 -1.34 13.34 -10.16
N THR A 189 -2.37 14.17 -10.03
CA THR A 189 -2.24 15.62 -10.01
C THR A 189 -2.81 16.17 -8.71
N SER A 190 -1.96 16.81 -7.90
CA SER A 190 -2.40 17.52 -6.70
C SER A 190 -3.11 18.81 -7.09
N GLU A 191 -4.32 19.02 -6.59
CA GLU A 191 -5.08 20.25 -6.85
C GLU A 191 -4.47 21.45 -6.15
N LYS A 192 -3.87 21.25 -4.96
CA LYS A 192 -3.24 22.31 -4.19
C LYS A 192 -1.90 22.75 -4.75
N THR A 193 -1.01 21.80 -5.03
CA THR A 193 0.37 22.12 -5.46
C THR A 193 0.54 22.12 -6.98
N LYS A 194 -0.46 21.65 -7.72
CA LYS A 194 -0.41 21.40 -9.18
C LYS A 194 0.72 20.47 -9.62
N LYS A 195 1.41 19.81 -8.68
CA LYS A 195 2.44 18.83 -8.97
C LYS A 195 1.82 17.60 -9.60
N LYS A 196 2.48 17.11 -10.64
CA LYS A 196 2.11 15.90 -11.37
C LYS A 196 3.13 14.80 -11.08
N GLU A 197 2.61 13.62 -10.76
CA GLU A 197 3.41 12.42 -10.57
C GLU A 197 2.86 11.32 -11.47
N GLU A 198 3.75 10.50 -12.04
CA GLU A 198 3.36 9.30 -12.77
C GLU A 198 3.80 8.08 -11.98
N ILE A 199 2.90 7.12 -11.82
CA ILE A 199 3.22 5.82 -11.24
C ILE A 199 3.01 4.78 -12.33
N ARG A 200 4.07 4.04 -12.63
CA ARG A 200 4.07 2.95 -13.58
C ARG A 200 4.24 1.62 -12.84
N PHE A 201 3.29 0.73 -13.00
CA PHE A 201 3.26 -0.60 -12.40
C PHE A 201 3.46 -1.65 -13.49
N ILE A 202 4.51 -2.45 -13.34
CA ILE A 202 4.94 -3.44 -14.31
C ILE A 202 4.82 -4.82 -13.63
N PRO A 203 3.65 -5.48 -13.71
CA PRO A 203 3.44 -6.80 -13.15
C PRO A 203 4.04 -7.89 -14.03
N LYS A 204 4.44 -8.99 -13.41
CA LYS A 204 4.71 -10.28 -14.07
C LYS A 204 3.79 -11.34 -13.50
N TYR A 205 3.03 -11.96 -14.39
CA TYR A 205 2.13 -13.06 -14.10
C TYR A 205 2.77 -14.39 -14.53
N ASN A 206 2.32 -15.47 -13.89
CA ASN A 206 2.57 -16.82 -14.37
C ASN A 206 1.56 -17.22 -15.44
#